data_AF-A0A8W8JWE3-F1
#
_entry.id   AF-A0A8W8JWE3-F1
#
_cell.length_a   1.000
_cell.length_b   1.000
_cell.length_c   1.000
_cell.angle_alpha   90.00
_cell.angle_beta   90.00
_cell.angle_gamma   90.00
#
_symmetry.space_group_name_H-M   'P 1'
#
loop_
_entity.id
_entity.type
_entity.pdbx_description
1 polymer ?
#
loop_
_entity_poly.entity_id
_entity_poly.type
_entity_poly.pdbx_seq_one_letter_code
_entity_poly.pdbx_strand_id
1 'polypeptide(L)'
;NCIPNMIKLDPNDKQVLNFYSGQLDTHTTLLNNAIDAFFNCIECGQGPKIFISHSKFVVVSAHKLVYIGDNLHKNLMHNEVKTKIMHCANHLCDALKLTVKATKTAALQFPSVPVVQEMVDRVVDVSHAAYELKTVIGQASAL
;
A
#
# COMPACT_ATOMS: atom_id res chain seq x y z
N ASN A 1 -30.09 1.66 29.07
CA ASN A 1 -30.15 0.65 28.00
C ASN A 1 -30.05 1.30 26.63
N CYS A 2 -28.83 1.57 26.17
CA CYS A 2 -28.58 1.99 24.79
C CYS A 2 -27.45 1.11 24.26
N ILE A 3 -27.83 0.05 23.53
CA ILE A 3 -26.88 -0.82 22.83
C ILE A 3 -26.36 0.03 21.66
N PRO A 4 -25.05 0.33 21.56
CA PRO A 4 -24.53 1.04 20.41
C PRO A 4 -24.77 0.17 19.17
N ASN A 5 -25.27 0.79 18.10
CA ASN A 5 -25.52 0.19 16.79
C ASN A 5 -24.41 -0.83 16.45
N MET A 6 -24.69 -2.12 16.58
CA MET A 6 -23.81 -3.15 16.07
C MET A 6 -23.85 -3.01 14.54
N ILE A 7 -22.76 -2.52 13.95
CA ILE A 7 -22.58 -2.54 12.50
C ILE A 7 -22.58 -4.02 12.10
N LYS A 8 -23.74 -4.53 11.69
CA LYS A 8 -23.87 -5.92 11.26
C LYS A 8 -23.63 -5.95 9.77
N LEU A 9 -22.41 -6.37 9.37
CA LEU A 9 -22.11 -6.64 7.98
C LEU A 9 -22.97 -7.79 7.46
N ASP A 10 -23.36 -7.68 6.19
CA ASP A 10 -23.98 -8.78 5.47
C ASP A 10 -23.03 -10.00 5.43
N PRO A 11 -23.53 -11.25 5.53
CA PRO A 11 -22.68 -12.43 5.46
C PRO A 11 -21.80 -12.50 4.21
N ASN A 12 -22.28 -11.99 3.07
CA ASN A 12 -21.49 -11.92 1.83
C ASN A 12 -20.34 -10.91 1.97
N ASP A 13 -20.59 -9.74 2.55
CA ASP A 13 -19.54 -8.73 2.81
C ASP A 13 -18.46 -9.31 3.73
N LYS A 14 -18.85 -10.05 4.78
CA LYS A 14 -17.90 -10.74 5.68
C LYS A 14 -17.06 -11.78 4.93
N GLN A 15 -17.68 -12.59 4.08
CA GLN A 15 -16.96 -13.61 3.31
C GLN A 15 -15.94 -12.99 2.34
N VAL A 16 -16.34 -11.93 1.64
CA VAL A 16 -15.49 -11.17 0.72
C VAL A 16 -14.32 -10.53 1.48
N LEU A 17 -14.57 -9.88 2.62
CA LEU A 17 -13.53 -9.27 3.46
C LEU A 17 -12.53 -10.30 3.98
N ASN A 18 -13.00 -11.44 4.49
CA ASN A 18 -12.12 -12.50 4.99
C ASN A 18 -11.21 -13.07 3.90
N PHE A 19 -11.76 -13.31 2.71
CA PHE A 19 -10.98 -13.79 1.57
C PHE A 19 -9.87 -12.82 1.17
N TYR A 20 -10.18 -11.52 1.05
CA TYR A 20 -9.20 -10.52 0.68
C TYR A 20 -8.22 -10.18 1.80
N SER A 21 -8.62 -10.27 3.07
CA SER A 21 -7.73 -10.07 4.22
C SER A 21 -6.57 -11.06 4.20
N GLY A 22 -6.82 -12.35 3.93
CA GLY A 22 -5.75 -13.35 3.84
C GLY A 22 -4.77 -13.09 2.67
N GLN A 23 -5.28 -12.65 1.53
CA GLN A 23 -4.43 -12.23 0.41
C GLN A 23 -3.61 -10.97 0.76
N LEU A 24 -4.22 -10.03 1.48
CA LEU A 24 -3.58 -8.78 1.86
C LEU A 24 -2.39 -8.99 2.78
N ASP A 25 -2.48 -9.93 3.73
CA ASP A 25 -1.35 -10.30 4.59
C ASP A 25 -0.15 -10.82 3.79
N THR A 26 -0.42 -11.72 2.84
CA THR A 26 0.61 -12.27 1.95
C THR A 26 1.28 -11.17 1.14
N HIS A 27 0.50 -10.28 0.51
CA HIS A 27 1.04 -9.22 -0.32
C HIS A 27 1.71 -8.10 0.47
N THR A 28 1.26 -7.83 1.70
CA THR A 28 1.95 -6.90 2.61
C THR A 28 3.34 -7.42 2.96
N THR A 29 3.49 -8.73 3.18
CA THR A 29 4.79 -9.34 3.47
C THR A 29 5.75 -9.19 2.29
N LEU A 30 5.26 -9.42 1.07
CA LEU A 30 6.04 -9.21 -0.16
C LEU A 30 6.46 -7.74 -0.34
N LEU A 31 5.55 -6.81 -0.06
CA LEU A 31 5.84 -5.39 -0.09
C LEU A 31 6.94 -5.00 0.92
N ASN A 32 6.84 -5.47 2.17
CA ASN A 32 7.85 -5.18 3.20
C ASN A 32 9.23 -5.69 2.78
N ASN A 33 9.31 -6.92 2.26
CA ASN A 33 10.58 -7.48 1.75
C ASN A 33 11.15 -6.63 0.59
N ALA A 34 10.30 -6.10 -0.29
CA ALA A 34 10.72 -5.23 -1.37
C ALA A 34 11.26 -3.88 -0.86
N ILE A 35 10.61 -3.32 0.17
CA ILE A 35 11.01 -2.07 0.82
C ILE A 35 12.35 -2.24 1.54
N ASP A 36 12.52 -3.32 2.30
CA ASP A 36 13.78 -3.62 3.00
C ASP A 36 14.95 -3.76 2.02
N ALA A 37 14.73 -4.47 0.91
CA ALA A 37 15.73 -4.60 -0.14
C ALA A 37 16.05 -3.27 -0.84
N PHE A 38 15.05 -2.40 -0.99
CA PHE A 38 15.25 -1.04 -1.51
C PHE A 38 16.08 -0.19 -0.55
N PHE A 39 15.79 -0.18 0.75
CA PHE A 39 16.57 0.59 1.72
C PHE A 39 18.01 0.10 1.83
N ASN A 40 18.22 -1.22 1.89
CA ASN A 40 19.57 -1.79 1.89
C ASN A 40 20.38 -1.35 0.66
N CYS A 41 19.76 -1.33 -0.52
CA CYS A 41 20.37 -0.85 -1.75
C CYS A 41 20.81 0.62 -1.64
N ILE A 42 20.00 1.50 -1.04
CA ILE A 42 20.36 2.90 -0.81
C ILE A 42 21.46 3.05 0.23
N GLU A 43 21.39 2.32 1.35
CA GLU A 43 22.41 2.30 2.40
C GLU A 43 23.78 1.84 1.89
N CYS A 44 23.79 0.86 0.97
CA CYS A 44 25.00 0.39 0.30
C CYS A 44 25.50 1.35 -0.79
N GLY A 45 24.88 2.52 -0.98
CA GLY A 45 25.28 3.52 -1.97
C GLY A 45 25.14 3.04 -3.41
N GLN A 46 24.22 2.11 -3.69
CA GLN A 46 24.05 1.55 -5.02
C GLN A 46 23.55 2.62 -6.01
N GLY A 47 24.02 2.54 -7.26
CA GLY A 47 23.67 3.49 -8.30
C GLY A 47 22.26 3.29 -8.92
N PRO A 48 21.86 4.19 -9.84
CA PRO A 48 20.51 4.23 -10.41
C PRO A 48 19.96 2.92 -10.94
N LYS A 49 20.79 2.15 -11.66
CA LYS A 49 20.35 0.86 -12.22
C LYS A 49 19.75 -0.07 -11.16
N ILE A 50 20.35 -0.12 -9.98
CA ILE A 50 19.97 -1.06 -8.92
C ILE A 50 18.77 -0.52 -8.14
N PHE A 51 18.83 0.73 -7.64
CA PHE A 51 17.70 1.27 -6.89
C PHE A 51 16.43 1.43 -7.74
N ILE A 52 16.52 1.67 -9.05
CA ILE A 52 15.36 1.67 -9.96
C ILE A 52 14.73 0.28 -10.00
N SER A 53 15.53 -0.78 -10.02
CA SER A 53 15.03 -2.15 -10.03
C SER A 53 14.26 -2.46 -8.75
N HIS A 54 14.81 -2.10 -7.59
CA HIS A 54 14.13 -2.29 -6.30
C HIS A 54 12.88 -1.40 -6.16
N SER A 55 12.95 -0.13 -6.55
CA SER A 55 11.78 0.78 -6.54
C SER A 55 10.63 0.24 -7.41
N LYS A 56 10.91 -0.31 -8.60
CA LYS A 56 9.89 -0.99 -9.41
C LYS A 56 9.23 -2.16 -8.67
N PHE A 57 10.01 -2.93 -7.94
CA PHE A 57 9.49 -4.08 -7.19
C PHE A 57 8.61 -3.64 -6.01
N VAL A 58 8.95 -2.54 -5.33
CA VAL A 58 8.08 -1.88 -4.35
C VAL A 58 6.76 -1.48 -4.99
N VAL A 59 6.82 -0.77 -6.13
CA VAL A 59 5.62 -0.28 -6.83
C VAL A 59 4.72 -1.43 -7.26
N VAL A 60 5.28 -2.48 -7.87
CA VAL A 60 4.51 -3.66 -8.32
C VAL A 60 3.87 -4.39 -7.13
N SER A 61 4.62 -4.57 -6.04
CA SER A 61 4.10 -5.25 -4.84
C SER A 61 2.96 -4.46 -4.19
N ALA A 62 3.12 -3.14 -4.01
CA ALA A 62 2.10 -2.28 -3.44
C ALA A 62 0.88 -2.10 -4.35
N HIS A 63 1.05 -2.10 -5.68
CA HIS A 63 -0.08 -2.05 -6.62
C HIS A 63 -1.03 -3.24 -6.46
N LYS A 64 -0.53 -4.39 -5.96
CA LYS A 64 -1.39 -5.53 -5.67
C LYS A 64 -2.36 -5.26 -4.50
N LEU A 65 -1.96 -4.44 -3.53
CA LEU A 65 -2.82 -4.01 -2.41
C LEU A 65 -3.89 -3.04 -2.92
N VAL A 66 -3.52 -2.09 -3.80
CA VAL A 66 -4.49 -1.21 -4.48
C VAL A 66 -5.55 -2.02 -5.22
N TYR A 67 -5.13 -3.03 -5.99
CA TYR A 67 -6.04 -3.93 -6.70
C TYR A 67 -7.02 -4.66 -5.76
N ILE A 68 -6.55 -5.10 -4.59
CA ILE A 68 -7.41 -5.69 -3.56
C ILE A 68 -8.42 -4.67 -3.05
N GLY A 69 -7.99 -3.45 -2.74
CA GLY A 69 -8.87 -2.35 -2.32
C GLY A 69 -9.96 -2.03 -3.34
N ASP A 70 -9.60 -1.97 -4.63
CA ASP A 70 -10.54 -1.74 -5.72
C ASP A 70 -11.58 -2.87 -5.84
N ASN A 71 -11.14 -4.12 -5.71
CA ASN A 71 -12.03 -5.27 -5.74
C ASN A 71 -12.96 -5.28 -4.54
N LEU A 72 -12.47 -4.97 -3.33
CA LEU A 72 -13.31 -4.83 -2.15
C LEU A 72 -14.35 -3.73 -2.34
N HIS A 73 -13.96 -2.56 -2.86
CA HIS A 73 -14.90 -1.49 -3.11
C HIS A 73 -16.06 -1.89 -4.06
N LYS A 74 -15.74 -2.65 -5.11
CA LYS A 74 -16.71 -3.10 -6.11
C LYS A 74 -17.64 -4.21 -5.61
N ASN A 75 -17.17 -5.06 -4.70
CA ASN A 75 -17.89 -6.26 -4.27
C ASN A 75 -18.60 -6.11 -2.92
N LEU A 76 -18.29 -5.08 -2.13
CA LEU A 76 -18.96 -4.82 -0.87
C LEU A 76 -20.23 -4.00 -1.03
N MET A 77 -21.25 -4.37 -0.25
CA MET A 77 -22.52 -3.65 -0.20
C MET A 77 -22.50 -2.54 0.85
N HIS A 78 -21.79 -2.73 1.97
CA HIS A 78 -21.72 -1.75 3.05
C HIS A 78 -20.96 -0.47 2.64
N ASN A 79 -21.73 0.59 2.37
CA ASN A 79 -21.22 1.84 1.79
C ASN A 79 -20.10 2.50 2.60
N GLU A 80 -20.20 2.54 3.93
CA GLU A 80 -19.18 3.19 4.75
C GLU A 80 -17.84 2.44 4.67
N VAL A 81 -17.88 1.11 4.69
CA VAL A 81 -16.67 0.26 4.68
C VAL A 81 -16.01 0.37 3.31
N LYS A 82 -16.79 0.19 2.23
CA LYS A 82 -16.27 0.23 0.87
C LYS A 82 -15.73 1.62 0.48
N THR A 83 -16.28 2.69 1.06
CA THR A 83 -15.78 4.07 0.85
C THR A 83 -14.47 4.31 1.59
N LYS A 84 -14.34 3.86 2.84
CA LYS A 84 -13.08 3.94 3.61
C LYS A 84 -11.96 3.16 2.92
N ILE A 85 -12.24 1.94 2.46
CA ILE A 85 -11.26 1.12 1.73
C ILE A 85 -10.81 1.81 0.43
N MET A 86 -11.74 2.36 -0.35
CA MET A 86 -11.43 3.08 -1.58
C MET A 86 -10.58 4.33 -1.33
N HIS A 87 -10.84 5.06 -0.24
CA HIS A 87 -10.02 6.22 0.14
C HIS A 87 -8.56 5.81 0.40
N CYS A 88 -8.34 4.76 1.21
CA CYS A 88 -6.99 4.26 1.47
C CYS A 88 -6.30 3.68 0.21
N ALA A 89 -7.06 2.99 -0.66
CA ALA A 89 -6.52 2.46 -1.92
C ALA A 89 -6.08 3.58 -2.87
N ASN A 90 -6.84 4.68 -2.95
CA ASN A 90 -6.46 5.87 -3.72
C ASN A 90 -5.23 6.57 -3.12
N HIS A 91 -5.17 6.70 -1.79
CA HIS A 91 -4.01 7.26 -1.11
C HIS A 91 -2.73 6.47 -1.43
N LEU A 92 -2.79 5.13 -1.35
CA LEU A 92 -1.69 4.26 -1.75
C LEU A 92 -1.33 4.43 -3.24
N CYS A 93 -2.32 4.50 -4.12
CA CYS A 93 -2.10 4.72 -5.56
C CYS A 93 -1.40 6.05 -5.84
N ASP A 94 -1.73 7.12 -5.12
CA ASP A 94 -1.09 8.41 -5.27
C ASP A 94 0.35 8.40 -4.72
N ALA A 95 0.59 7.75 -3.59
CA ALA A 95 1.95 7.52 -3.07
C ALA A 95 2.82 6.80 -4.12
N LEU A 96 2.31 5.75 -4.77
CA LEU A 96 3.01 5.03 -5.85
C LEU A 96 3.40 5.94 -7.01
N LYS A 97 2.50 6.82 -7.46
CA LYS A 97 2.78 7.77 -8.55
C LYS A 97 3.89 8.74 -8.16
N LEU A 98 3.89 9.20 -6.90
CA LEU A 98 4.94 10.08 -6.38
C LEU A 98 6.28 9.35 -6.28
N THR A 99 6.31 8.10 -5.81
CA THR A 99 7.53 7.27 -5.79
C THR A 99 8.13 7.12 -7.17
N VAL A 100 7.32 6.81 -8.20
CA VAL A 100 7.80 6.70 -9.59
C VAL A 100 8.44 8.00 -10.07
N LYS A 101 7.82 9.15 -9.77
CA LYS A 101 8.37 10.47 -10.12
C LYS A 101 9.69 10.73 -9.39
N ALA A 102 9.74 10.50 -8.08
CA ALA A 102 10.94 10.72 -7.27
C ALA A 102 12.08 9.79 -7.69
N THR A 103 11.82 8.51 -7.97
CA THR A 103 12.82 7.56 -8.50
C THR A 103 13.39 8.03 -9.84
N LYS A 104 12.53 8.54 -10.75
CA LYS A 104 13.01 9.11 -12.01
C LYS A 104 13.92 10.32 -11.77
N THR A 105 13.54 11.22 -10.87
CA THR A 105 14.34 12.40 -10.52
C THR A 105 15.68 12.00 -9.90
N ALA A 106 15.67 11.08 -8.92
CA ALA A 106 16.87 10.56 -8.28
C ALA A 106 17.83 9.92 -9.29
N ALA A 107 17.30 9.15 -10.26
CA ALA A 107 18.10 8.56 -11.31
C ALA A 107 18.78 9.59 -12.23
N LEU A 108 18.08 10.67 -12.58
CA LEU A 108 18.60 11.72 -13.47
C LEU A 108 19.63 12.63 -12.79
N GLN A 109 19.56 12.76 -11.47
CA GLN A 109 20.37 13.69 -10.69
C GLN A 109 21.34 13.01 -9.73
N PHE A 110 21.49 11.69 -9.81
CA PHE A 110 22.43 10.94 -8.99
C PHE A 110 23.87 11.47 -9.19
N PRO A 111 24.66 11.69 -8.12
CA PRO A 111 24.46 11.28 -6.73
C PRO A 111 23.93 12.40 -5.79
N SER A 112 23.04 13.28 -6.27
CA SER A 112 22.46 14.34 -5.43
C SER A 112 21.69 13.76 -4.23
N VAL A 113 22.19 14.00 -3.02
CA VAL A 113 21.62 13.48 -1.77
C VAL A 113 20.18 13.92 -1.54
N PRO A 114 19.79 15.20 -1.75
CA PRO A 114 18.41 15.64 -1.50
C PRO A 114 17.35 14.88 -2.33
N VAL A 115 17.63 14.58 -3.60
CA VAL A 115 16.67 13.87 -4.47
C VAL A 115 16.64 12.36 -4.21
N VAL A 116 17.75 11.78 -3.74
CA VAL A 116 17.78 10.40 -3.26
C VAL A 116 16.98 10.29 -1.96
N GLN A 117 17.13 11.24 -1.04
CA GLN A 117 16.34 11.28 0.19
C GLN A 117 14.84 11.46 -0.11
N GLU A 118 14.48 12.36 -1.03
CA GLU A 118 13.10 12.51 -1.49
C GLU A 118 12.51 11.20 -2.02
N MET A 119 13.29 10.42 -2.78
CA MET A 119 12.86 9.08 -3.22
C MET A 119 12.64 8.11 -2.06
N VAL A 120 13.53 8.12 -1.06
CA VAL A 120 13.39 7.31 0.17
C VAL A 120 12.12 7.69 0.92
N ASP A 121 11.87 8.99 1.10
CA ASP A 121 10.67 9.50 1.79
C ASP A 121 9.39 9.06 1.07
N ARG A 122 9.37 9.08 -0.28
CA ARG A 122 8.23 8.57 -1.06
C ARG A 122 8.04 7.05 -0.95
N VAL A 123 9.07 6.26 -0.66
CA VAL A 123 8.92 4.82 -0.38
C VAL A 123 8.37 4.60 1.04
N VAL A 124 8.76 5.44 2.00
CA VAL A 124 8.17 5.44 3.35
C VAL A 124 6.67 5.76 3.30
N ASP A 125 6.26 6.74 2.49
CA ASP A 125 4.83 7.06 2.31
C ASP A 125 4.02 5.88 1.76
N VAL A 126 4.61 5.09 0.85
CA VAL A 126 3.98 3.85 0.35
C VAL A 126 3.80 2.84 1.49
N SER A 127 4.79 2.69 2.37
CA SER A 127 4.69 1.80 3.54
C SER A 127 3.53 2.21 4.46
N HIS A 128 3.44 3.50 4.79
CA HIS A 128 2.37 4.04 5.64
C HIS A 128 0.99 3.86 4.99
N ALA A 129 0.82 4.26 3.73
CA ALA A 129 -0.46 4.12 3.03
C ALA A 129 -0.90 2.65 2.88
N ALA A 130 0.05 1.72 2.66
CA ALA A 130 -0.23 0.29 2.63
C ALA A 130 -0.68 -0.24 3.99
N TYR A 131 -0.05 0.22 5.08
CA TYR A 131 -0.44 -0.14 6.44
C TYR A 131 -1.83 0.38 6.81
N GLU A 132 -2.16 1.62 6.43
CA GLU A 132 -3.50 2.18 6.61
C GLU A 132 -4.57 1.34 5.91
N LEU A 133 -4.35 1.01 4.63
CA LEU A 133 -5.25 0.15 3.86
C LEU A 133 -5.43 -1.22 4.52
N LYS A 134 -4.32 -1.83 4.97
CA LYS A 134 -4.35 -3.09 5.71
C LYS A 134 -5.18 -2.99 6.99
N THR A 135 -4.96 -1.95 7.77
CA THR A 135 -5.64 -1.75 9.04
C THR A 135 -7.14 -1.58 8.85
N VAL A 136 -7.57 -0.77 7.87
CA VAL A 136 -8.99 -0.57 7.57
C VAL A 136 -9.67 -1.87 7.12
N ILE A 137 -9.01 -2.68 6.27
CA ILE A 137 -9.56 -3.97 5.82
C ILE A 137 -9.63 -4.97 6.98
N GLY A 138 -8.59 -5.03 7.82
CA GLY A 138 -8.56 -5.93 8.98
C GLY A 138 -9.57 -5.56 10.07
N GLN A 139 -9.83 -4.27 10.28
CA GLN A 139 -10.90 -3.83 11.17
C GLN A 139 -12.28 -4.19 10.61
N ALA A 140 -12.47 -4.03 9.29
CA ALA A 140 -13.73 -4.35 8.64
C ALA A 140 -14.03 -5.86 8.67
N SER A 141 -13.02 -6.73 8.51
CA SER A 141 -13.21 -8.19 8.57
C SER A 141 -13.58 -8.71 9.97
N ALA A 142 -13.32 -7.92 11.02
CA ALA A 142 -13.64 -8.25 12.41
C ALA A 142 -15.06 -7.81 12.87
N LEU A 143 -15.80 -7.06 12.05
CA LEU A 143 -17.21 -6.66 12.29
C LEU A 143 -18.18 -7.83 12.00
#